data_AF-A0A8D0EXP1-F1
#
_entry.id   AF-A0A8D0EXP1-F1
#
_cell.length_a   1.000
_cell.length_b   1.000
_cell.length_c   1.000
_cell.angle_alpha   90.00
_cell.angle_beta   90.00
_cell.angle_gamma   90.00
#
_symmetry.space_group_name_H-M   'P 1'
#
loop_
_entity.id
_entity.type
_entity.pdbx_description
1 polymer ?
#
loop_
_entity_poly.entity_id
_entity_poly.type
_entity_poly.pdbx_seq_one_letter_code
_entity_poly.pdbx_strand_id
1 'polypeptide(L)'
;MPFQNQNHSKLQNQPQRHYGITSPISLAPPKGMDCIHTQKLLEAMRPSGVLKDGGELNHRLVVLDKLNNLVKEWISELGESKNLLPSAVANVGGKIFTFGSYWLGVHTKGKTFIVW
;
A
#
# COMPACT_ATOMS: atom_id res chain seq x y z
N MET A 1 4.06 53.80 -24.63
CA MET A 1 3.08 53.78 -23.51
C MET A 1 2.53 52.35 -23.37
N PRO A 2 2.27 51.85 -22.14
CA PRO A 2 2.35 50.43 -21.77
C PRO A 2 0.98 49.73 -21.57
N PHE A 3 1.05 48.39 -21.45
CA PHE A 3 0.21 47.42 -20.69
C PHE A 3 -1.32 47.57 -20.58
N GLN A 4 -2.06 46.49 -20.90
CA GLN A 4 -2.69 45.59 -19.91
C GLN A 4 -3.54 44.51 -20.60
N ASN A 5 -3.24 43.23 -20.37
CA ASN A 5 -4.26 42.18 -20.39
C ASN A 5 -4.23 41.49 -19.02
N GLN A 6 -5.08 41.96 -18.12
CA GLN A 6 -5.38 41.28 -16.87
C GLN A 6 -6.52 40.30 -17.13
N ASN A 7 -6.31 39.03 -16.82
CA ASN A 7 -7.30 38.17 -16.12
C ASN A 7 -6.72 36.78 -15.91
N HIS A 8 -5.85 36.64 -14.90
CA HIS A 8 -5.69 35.38 -14.17
C HIS A 8 -5.71 35.74 -12.68
N SER A 9 -6.90 35.96 -12.14
CA SER A 9 -7.08 36.09 -10.70
C SER A 9 -7.67 34.79 -10.13
N LYS A 10 -6.97 34.32 -9.09
CA LYS A 10 -7.42 33.41 -8.02
C LYS A 10 -7.42 31.89 -8.28
N LEU A 11 -6.23 31.31 -8.11
CA LEU A 11 -6.08 30.10 -7.30
C LEU A 11 -4.73 30.08 -6.55
N GLN A 12 -4.42 31.14 -5.80
CA GLN A 12 -3.29 31.17 -4.88
C GLN A 12 -3.81 31.31 -3.46
N ASN A 13 -3.82 30.19 -2.73
CA ASN A 13 -3.53 30.09 -1.28
C ASN A 13 -3.86 28.70 -0.72
N GLN A 14 -3.30 27.66 -1.33
CA GLN A 14 -3.09 26.38 -0.65
C GLN A 14 -1.60 26.07 -0.80
N PRO A 15 -0.83 25.89 0.28
CA PRO A 15 0.54 25.43 0.15
C PRO A 15 0.51 24.11 -0.62
N GLN A 16 1.23 24.03 -1.75
CA GLN A 16 1.37 22.77 -2.47
C GLN A 16 1.99 21.76 -1.51
N ARG A 17 1.18 20.80 -1.04
CA ARG A 17 1.68 19.72 -0.20
C ARG A 17 2.70 18.94 -1.02
N HIS A 18 3.95 19.02 -0.62
CA HIS A 18 4.99 18.11 -1.08
C HIS A 18 5.28 17.09 0.03
N TYR A 19 5.78 15.93 -0.35
CA TYR A 19 6.20 14.91 0.61
C TYR A 19 7.61 15.25 1.11
N GLY A 20 7.86 15.07 2.41
CA GLY A 20 9.16 15.34 3.04
C GLY A 20 9.29 16.74 3.63
N ILE A 21 10.41 16.96 4.33
CA ILE A 21 10.69 18.20 5.08
C ILE A 21 11.33 19.32 4.23
N THR A 22 11.76 19.01 3.01
CA THR A 22 12.41 19.95 2.08
C THR A 22 11.66 20.02 0.75
N SER A 23 11.86 21.13 0.03
CA SER A 23 11.27 21.35 -1.29
C SER A 23 11.74 20.31 -2.32
N PRO A 24 10.88 19.93 -3.28
CA PRO A 24 11.25 19.00 -4.34
C PRO A 24 12.38 19.57 -5.23
N ILE A 25 13.32 18.70 -5.63
CA ILE A 25 14.45 19.06 -6.50
C ILE A 25 13.97 19.40 -7.93
N SER A 26 12.98 18.66 -8.42
CA SER A 26 12.37 18.88 -9.74
C SER A 26 10.91 18.47 -9.72
N LEU A 27 10.08 19.25 -10.42
CA LEU A 27 8.67 18.95 -10.68
C LEU A 27 8.42 18.58 -12.15
N ALA A 28 9.49 18.38 -12.94
CA ALA A 28 9.38 18.05 -14.35
C ALA A 28 8.77 16.65 -14.55
N PRO A 29 7.74 16.49 -15.39
CA PRO A 29 7.16 15.18 -15.69
C PRO A 29 8.12 14.33 -16.57
N PRO A 30 7.93 13.00 -16.61
CA PRO A 30 8.73 12.13 -17.45
C PRO A 30 8.52 12.44 -18.94
N LYS A 31 9.59 12.32 -19.73
CA LYS A 31 9.58 12.45 -21.19
C LYS A 31 9.26 11.11 -21.83
N GLY A 32 8.94 11.12 -23.13
CA GLY A 32 8.67 9.88 -23.89
C GLY A 32 9.82 8.86 -23.83
N MET A 33 11.07 9.32 -23.82
CA MET A 33 12.23 8.44 -23.66
C MET A 33 12.29 7.76 -22.29
N ASP A 34 11.87 8.45 -21.22
CA ASP A 34 11.85 7.89 -19.86
C ASP A 34 10.83 6.74 -19.77
N CYS A 35 9.70 6.87 -20.47
CA CYS A 35 8.72 5.79 -20.58
C CYS A 35 9.30 4.55 -21.28
N ILE A 36 10.04 4.75 -22.38
CA ILE A 36 10.69 3.65 -23.12
C ILE A 36 11.73 2.95 -22.24
N HIS A 37 12.54 3.71 -21.49
CA HIS A 37 13.52 3.14 -20.57
C HIS A 37 12.88 2.38 -19.42
N THR A 38 11.77 2.89 -18.87
CA THR A 38 11.00 2.19 -17.84
C THR A 38 10.49 0.84 -18.35
N GLN A 39 10.00 0.79 -19.59
CA GLN A 39 9.55 -0.46 -20.20
C GLN A 39 10.70 -1.48 -20.37
N LYS A 40 11.86 -1.03 -20.85
CA LYS A 40 13.07 -1.88 -20.97
C LYS A 40 13.52 -2.44 -19.62
N LEU A 41 13.43 -1.63 -18.55
CA LEU A 41 13.72 -2.07 -17.19
C LEU A 41 12.76 -3.18 -16.75
N LEU A 42 11.45 -3.01 -16.98
CA LEU A 42 10.46 -4.03 -16.64
C LEU A 42 10.70 -5.35 -17.38
N GLU A 43 11.10 -5.28 -18.65
CA GLU A 43 11.47 -6.46 -19.45
C GLU A 43 12.72 -7.14 -18.93
N ALA A 44 13.76 -6.39 -18.57
CA ALA A 44 14.99 -6.93 -18.00
C ALA A 44 14.78 -7.56 -16.61
N MET A 45 13.82 -7.06 -15.83
CA MET A 45 13.48 -7.62 -14.51
C MET A 45 12.59 -8.86 -14.58
N ARG A 46 11.88 -9.09 -15.68
CA ARG A 46 10.93 -10.22 -15.81
C ARG A 46 11.59 -11.60 -15.62
N PRO A 47 12.77 -11.91 -16.21
CA PRO A 47 13.46 -13.19 -16.01
C PRO A 47 13.89 -13.44 -14.56
N SER A 48 14.16 -12.37 -13.80
CA SER A 48 14.60 -12.46 -12.40
C SER A 48 13.47 -12.85 -11.42
N GLY A 49 12.23 -12.99 -11.90
CA GLY A 49 11.10 -13.43 -11.07
C GLY A 49 10.71 -12.43 -9.97
N VAL A 50 11.17 -11.19 -10.07
CA VAL A 50 10.88 -10.10 -9.13
C VAL A 50 9.43 -9.64 -9.25
N LEU A 51 8.86 -9.70 -10.46
CA LEU A 51 7.46 -9.41 -10.71
C LEU A 51 6.59 -10.64 -10.41
N LYS A 52 5.49 -10.41 -9.71
CA LYS A 52 4.54 -11.46 -9.34
C LYS A 52 3.51 -11.71 -10.41
N ASP A 53 3.07 -12.96 -10.44
CA ASP A 53 1.88 -13.34 -11.18
C ASP A 53 0.61 -13.07 -10.36
N GLY A 54 -0.48 -12.74 -11.03
CA GLY A 54 -1.77 -12.45 -10.39
C GLY A 54 -2.33 -13.63 -9.58
N GLY A 55 -2.05 -14.87 -9.99
CA GLY A 55 -2.51 -16.07 -9.29
C GLY A 55 -1.89 -16.24 -7.90
N GLU A 56 -0.59 -15.95 -7.76
CA GLU A 56 0.09 -16.05 -6.46
C GLU A 56 -0.45 -15.01 -5.47
N LEU A 57 -0.71 -13.78 -5.94
CA LEU A 57 -1.31 -12.73 -5.11
C LEU A 57 -2.69 -13.13 -4.59
N ASN A 58 -3.52 -13.71 -5.46
CA ASN A 58 -4.86 -14.18 -5.08
C ASN A 58 -4.78 -15.30 -4.02
N HIS A 59 -3.89 -16.26 -4.20
CA HIS A 59 -3.68 -17.31 -3.19
C HIS A 59 -3.28 -16.72 -1.83
N ARG A 60 -2.37 -15.74 -1.83
CA ARG A 60 -1.93 -15.06 -0.60
C ARG A 60 -3.05 -14.29 0.10
N LEU A 61 -3.95 -13.67 -0.66
CA LEU A 61 -5.14 -13.00 -0.11
C LEU A 61 -6.10 -14.00 0.57
N VAL A 62 -6.33 -15.17 -0.05
CA VAL A 62 -7.15 -16.23 0.55
C VAL A 62 -6.55 -16.75 1.86
N VAL A 63 -5.22 -16.92 1.91
CA VAL A 63 -4.52 -17.34 3.14
C VAL A 63 -4.65 -16.28 4.23
N LEU A 64 -4.51 -14.99 3.91
CA LEU A 64 -4.68 -13.91 4.88
C LEU A 64 -6.09 -13.82 5.42
N ASP A 65 -7.11 -14.05 4.59
CA ASP A 65 -8.50 -14.07 5.03
C ASP A 65 -8.74 -15.22 6.03
N LYS A 66 -8.23 -16.42 5.72
CA LYS A 66 -8.27 -17.56 6.65
C LYS A 66 -7.56 -17.25 7.96
N LEU A 67 -6.36 -16.67 7.90
CA LEU A 67 -5.60 -16.30 9.09
C LEU A 67 -6.36 -15.28 9.95
N ASN A 68 -7.00 -14.30 9.32
CA ASN A 68 -7.79 -13.28 10.01
C ASN A 68 -9.01 -13.89 10.71
N ASN A 69 -9.64 -14.90 10.12
CA ASN A 69 -10.74 -15.63 10.75
C ASN A 69 -10.25 -16.46 11.95
N LEU A 70 -9.13 -17.16 11.82
CA LEU A 70 -8.53 -17.92 12.93
C LEU A 70 -8.15 -17.01 14.11
N VAL A 71 -7.60 -15.83 13.85
CA VAL A 71 -7.28 -14.87 14.91
C VAL A 71 -8.53 -14.38 15.64
N LYS A 72 -9.63 -14.13 14.91
CA LYS A 72 -10.91 -13.73 15.55
C LYS A 72 -11.53 -14.85 16.37
N GLU A 73 -11.46 -16.08 15.89
CA GLU A 73 -11.92 -17.26 16.62
C GLU A 73 -11.12 -17.43 17.91
N TRP A 74 -9.78 -17.42 17.82
CA TRP A 74 -8.90 -17.50 18.98
C TRP A 74 -9.15 -16.38 20.01
N ILE A 75 -9.37 -15.14 19.55
CA ILE A 75 -9.68 -14.01 20.44
C ILE A 75 -11.04 -14.21 21.14
N SER A 76 -12.03 -14.76 20.42
CA SER A 76 -13.35 -15.07 20.98
C SER A 76 -13.26 -16.16 22.05
N GLU A 77 -12.58 -17.27 21.74
CA GLU A 77 -12.33 -18.38 22.68
C GLU A 77 -11.58 -17.90 23.93
N LEU A 78 -10.57 -17.05 23.75
CA LEU A 78 -9.84 -16.46 24.86
C LEU A 78 -10.75 -15.57 25.72
N GLY A 79 -11.64 -14.80 25.11
CA GLY A 79 -12.64 -13.99 25.82
C GLY A 79 -13.59 -14.82 26.67
N GLU A 80 -14.09 -15.93 26.12
CA GLU A 80 -14.95 -16.88 26.85
C GLU A 80 -14.19 -17.53 28.02
N SER A 81 -12.94 -17.97 27.80
CA SER A 81 -12.11 -18.56 28.85
C SER A 81 -11.82 -17.63 30.04
N LYS A 82 -11.86 -16.31 29.79
CA LYS A 82 -11.65 -15.26 30.80
C LYS A 82 -12.95 -14.80 31.46
N ASN A 83 -14.08 -15.45 31.18
CA ASN A 83 -15.41 -15.10 31.69
C ASN A 83 -15.82 -13.66 31.32
N LEU A 84 -15.44 -13.17 30.14
CA LEU A 84 -15.98 -11.91 29.63
C LEU A 84 -17.48 -12.07 29.35
N LEU A 85 -18.24 -10.98 29.51
CA LEU A 85 -19.66 -11.00 29.15
C LEU A 85 -19.81 -11.38 27.66
N PRO A 86 -20.86 -12.15 27.28
CA PRO A 86 -21.12 -12.49 25.88
C PRO A 86 -21.22 -11.25 24.97
N SER A 87 -21.75 -10.14 25.50
CA SER A 87 -21.81 -8.85 24.82
C SER A 87 -20.43 -8.21 24.61
N ALA A 88 -19.46 -8.51 25.47
CA ALA A 88 -18.08 -8.07 25.31
C ALA A 88 -17.34 -8.96 24.30
N VAL A 89 -17.46 -10.28 24.39
CA VAL A 89 -16.83 -11.24 23.45
C VAL A 89 -17.25 -10.96 22.00
N ALA A 90 -18.54 -10.71 21.76
CA ALA A 90 -19.05 -10.34 20.44
C ALA A 90 -18.46 -9.02 19.87
N ASN A 91 -17.94 -8.15 20.74
CA ASN A 91 -17.41 -6.83 20.38
C ASN A 91 -15.88 -6.71 20.45
N VAL A 92 -15.16 -7.70 21.02
CA VAL A 92 -13.69 -7.66 21.16
C VAL A 92 -13.00 -7.63 19.79
N GLY A 93 -13.59 -8.26 18.77
CA GLY A 93 -13.12 -8.18 17.39
C GLY A 93 -11.68 -8.69 17.22
N GLY A 94 -10.97 -8.13 16.24
CA GLY A 94 -9.61 -8.53 15.88
C GLY A 94 -9.36 -8.36 14.39
N LYS A 95 -8.20 -7.82 14.03
CA LYS A 95 -7.84 -7.61 12.63
C LYS A 95 -6.35 -7.80 12.43
N ILE A 96 -6.00 -8.61 11.44
CA ILE A 96 -4.61 -8.76 11.00
C ILE A 96 -4.25 -7.59 10.09
N PHE A 97 -3.06 -7.04 10.33
CA PHE A 97 -2.43 -6.08 9.43
C PHE A 97 -1.16 -6.70 8.87
N THR A 98 -0.91 -6.43 7.59
CA THR A 98 0.35 -6.83 6.96
C THR A 98 1.26 -5.61 6.88
N PHE A 99 2.56 -5.85 7.01
CA PHE A 99 3.57 -4.81 6.94
C PHE A 99 4.73 -5.24 6.04
N GLY A 100 5.71 -4.36 5.87
CA GLY A 100 6.93 -4.64 5.11
C GLY A 100 6.67 -4.85 3.61
N SER A 101 7.53 -5.64 2.97
CA SER A 101 7.54 -5.80 1.51
C SER A 101 6.23 -6.37 0.94
N TYR A 102 5.46 -7.10 1.74
CA TYR A 102 4.16 -7.63 1.32
C TYR A 102 3.15 -6.49 1.14
N TRP A 103 2.99 -5.64 2.16
CA TRP A 103 2.10 -4.48 2.11
C TRP A 103 2.52 -3.48 1.03
N LEU A 104 3.82 -3.30 0.84
CA LEU A 104 4.38 -2.43 -0.20
C LEU A 104 4.28 -3.00 -1.62
N GLY A 105 3.86 -4.26 -1.80
CA GLY A 105 3.75 -4.88 -3.12
C GLY A 105 5.08 -5.24 -3.80
N VAL A 106 6.21 -5.06 -3.13
CA VAL A 106 7.58 -5.28 -3.68
C VAL A 106 8.20 -6.63 -3.27
N HIS A 107 7.42 -7.51 -2.67
CA HIS A 107 7.88 -8.83 -2.26
C HIS A 107 8.12 -9.73 -3.48
N THR A 108 9.23 -10.48 -3.49
CA THR A 108 9.60 -11.40 -4.57
C THR A 108 9.04 -12.81 -4.31
N LYS A 109 9.05 -13.66 -5.34
CA LYS A 109 8.71 -15.09 -5.19
C LYS A 109 9.56 -15.72 -4.09
N GLY A 110 8.95 -16.54 -3.23
CA GLY A 110 9.63 -17.24 -2.13
C GLY A 110 9.82 -16.47 -0.82
N LYS A 111 9.45 -15.18 -0.72
CA LYS A 111 9.48 -14.47 0.58
C LYS A 111 8.25 -14.79 1.43
N THR A 112 8.53 -15.22 2.66
CA THR A 112 7.57 -15.55 3.72
C THR A 112 6.77 -14.32 4.16
N PHE A 113 5.50 -14.51 4.52
CA PHE A 113 4.72 -13.50 5.22
C PHE A 113 5.37 -13.22 6.56
N ILE A 114 5.91 -12.03 6.75
CA ILE A 114 6.23 -11.57 8.09
C ILE A 114 4.96 -10.89 8.59
N VAL A 115 4.15 -11.66 9.32
CA VAL A 115 3.04 -11.15 10.12
C VAL A 115 3.58 -11.06 11.54
N TRP A 116 3.68 -9.86 12.10
CA TRP A 116 3.87 -9.63 13.53
C TRP A 116 2.51 -9.24 14.12
#